data_AF-A0A8H6IEP2-F1
#
_entry.id   AF-A0A8H6IEP2-F1
#
_cell.length_a   1.000
_cell.length_b   1.000
_cell.length_c   1.000
_cell.angle_alpha   90.00
_cell.angle_beta   90.00
_cell.angle_gamma   90.00
#
_symmetry.space_group_name_H-M   'P 1'
#
loop_
_entity.id
_entity.type
_entity.pdbx_description
1 polymer ?
#
loop_
_entity_poly.entity_id
_entity_poly.type
_entity_poly.pdbx_seq_one_letter_code
_entity_poly.pdbx_strand_id
1 'polypeptide(L)'
;MPAPQQNLRRSLMKNWFAVEAIPIYVIIGGVVVGASWYLGRLATGSQVVWTKKNPTPWNTIKQDEGTKLVTVNQKFEKSWSRDTL
;
A
#
# COMPACT_ATOMS: atom_id res chain seq x y z
N MET A 1 14.29 -35.97 41.68
CA MET A 1 14.82 -35.11 40.59
C MET A 1 13.63 -34.34 40.01
N PRO A 2 13.56 -33.00 40.07
CA PRO A 2 12.44 -32.27 39.47
C PRO A 2 12.54 -32.32 37.93
N ALA A 3 11.43 -32.61 37.26
CA ALA A 3 11.34 -32.68 35.80
C ALA A 3 11.56 -31.29 35.16
N PRO A 4 12.16 -31.21 33.96
CA PRO A 4 12.33 -29.93 33.27
C PRO A 4 10.96 -29.36 32.89
N GLN A 5 10.59 -28.22 33.47
CA GLN A 5 9.41 -27.47 33.03
C GLN A 5 9.63 -27.00 31.59
N GLN A 6 8.96 -27.63 30.64
CA GLN A 6 8.93 -27.17 29.27
C GLN A 6 8.28 -25.79 29.24
N ASN A 7 9.08 -24.77 28.90
CA ASN A 7 8.63 -23.39 28.76
C ASN A 7 7.58 -23.30 27.64
N LEU A 8 6.30 -23.24 28.02
CA LEU A 8 5.15 -23.16 27.11
C LEU A 8 5.34 -22.08 26.03
N ARG A 9 5.94 -20.94 26.42
CA ARG A 9 6.28 -19.81 25.52
C ARG A 9 7.25 -20.19 24.40
N ARG A 10 8.25 -21.05 24.67
CA ARG A 10 9.21 -21.50 23.64
C ARG A 10 8.58 -22.46 22.64
N SER A 11 7.65 -23.30 23.09
CA SER A 11 6.92 -24.23 22.21
C SER A 11 6.02 -23.48 21.23
N LEU A 12 5.31 -22.46 21.71
CA LEU A 12 4.43 -21.63 20.88
C LEU A 12 5.22 -20.78 19.85
N MET A 13 6.37 -20.24 20.24
CA MET A 13 7.22 -19.43 19.34
C MET A 13 7.90 -20.26 18.23
N LYS A 14 8.11 -21.57 18.42
CA LYS A 14 8.81 -22.41 17.43
C LYS A 14 8.05 -22.53 16.10
N ASN A 15 6.71 -22.55 16.14
CA ASN A 15 5.88 -22.64 14.94
C ASN A 15 5.61 -21.26 14.31
N TRP A 16 5.59 -20.19 15.12
CA TRP A 16 5.45 -18.82 14.62
C TRP A 16 6.71 -18.29 13.95
N PHE A 17 7.89 -18.72 14.41
CA PHE A 17 9.19 -18.37 13.84
C PHE A 17 9.84 -19.56 13.10
N ALA A 18 9.04 -20.48 12.56
CA ALA A 18 9.55 -21.48 11.64
C ALA A 18 10.09 -20.77 10.40
N VAL A 19 11.33 -21.08 9.99
CA VAL A 19 11.98 -20.49 8.80
C VAL A 19 11.09 -20.67 7.56
N GLU A 20 10.41 -21.81 7.45
CA GLU A 20 9.45 -22.12 6.37
C GLU A 20 8.21 -21.22 6.34
N ALA A 21 7.86 -20.58 7.46
CA ALA A 21 6.70 -19.67 7.53
C ALA A 21 7.06 -18.23 7.10
N ILE A 22 8.36 -17.88 7.08
CA ILE A 22 8.84 -16.54 6.71
C ILE A 22 8.37 -16.15 5.29
N PRO A 23 8.50 -17.00 4.26
CA PRO A 23 8.02 -16.68 2.91
C PRO A 23 6.52 -16.34 2.87
N ILE A 24 5.70 -17.05 3.64
CA ILE A 24 4.25 -16.85 3.68
C ILE A 24 3.94 -15.46 4.26
N TYR A 25 4.57 -15.09 5.38
CA TYR A 25 4.36 -13.78 5.99
C TYR A 25 4.85 -12.63 5.11
N VAL A 26 5.95 -12.82 4.39
CA VAL A 26 6.47 -11.81 3.45
C VAL A 26 5.48 -11.56 2.32
N ILE A 27 4.93 -12.62 1.72
CA ILE A 27 3.95 -12.47 0.63
C ILE A 27 2.67 -11.82 1.14
N ILE A 28 2.10 -12.33 2.22
CA ILE A 28 0.86 -11.78 2.78
C ILE A 28 1.06 -10.31 3.20
N GLY A 29 2.15 -10.02 3.91
CA GLY A 29 2.51 -8.66 4.31
C GLY A 29 2.67 -7.74 3.11
N GLY A 30 3.41 -8.18 2.09
CA GLY A 30 3.61 -7.44 0.85
C GLY A 30 2.30 -7.14 0.12
N VAL A 31 1.40 -8.14 0.03
CA VAL A 31 0.08 -7.98 -0.62
C VAL A 31 -0.80 -6.99 0.15
N VAL A 32 -0.93 -7.13 1.47
CA VAL A 32 -1.78 -6.25 2.29
C VAL A 32 -1.28 -4.81 2.24
N VAL A 33 0.03 -4.60 2.36
CA VAL A 33 0.64 -3.27 2.28
C VAL A 33 0.48 -2.68 0.88
N GLY A 34 0.79 -3.44 -0.18
CA GLY A 34 0.68 -2.99 -1.56
C GLY A 34 -0.75 -2.66 -1.96
N ALA A 35 -1.72 -3.49 -1.58
CA ALA A 35 -3.13 -3.25 -1.83
C ALA A 35 -3.64 -2.01 -1.10
N SER A 36 -3.31 -1.85 0.19
CA SER A 36 -3.70 -0.68 0.98
C SER A 36 -3.13 0.61 0.40
N TRP A 37 -1.84 0.59 0.02
CA TRP A 37 -1.20 1.72 -0.64
C TRP A 37 -1.87 2.07 -1.98
N TYR A 38 -2.16 1.06 -2.82
CA TYR A 38 -2.76 1.28 -4.12
C TYR A 38 -4.20 1.81 -4.02
N LEU A 39 -5.00 1.30 -3.08
CA LEU A 39 -6.32 1.84 -2.78
C LEU A 39 -6.24 3.30 -2.31
N GLY A 40 -5.27 3.64 -1.44
CA GLY A 40 -5.02 5.02 -1.04
C GLY A 40 -4.68 5.92 -2.23
N ARG A 41 -3.85 5.46 -3.16
CA ARG A 41 -3.53 6.19 -4.40
C ARG A 41 -4.74 6.37 -5.32
N LEU A 42 -5.62 5.37 -5.41
CA LEU A 42 -6.85 5.46 -6.21
C LEU A 42 -7.88 6.40 -5.58
N ALA A 43 -7.98 6.38 -4.24
CA ALA A 43 -8.83 7.29 -3.49
C ALA A 43 -8.47 8.76 -3.74
N THR A 44 -7.20 9.09 -3.99
CA THR A 44 -6.77 10.46 -4.33
C THR A 44 -6.73 10.77 -5.83
N GLY A 45 -7.36 9.93 -6.67
CA GLY A 45 -7.48 10.17 -8.10
C GLY A 45 -8.33 11.40 -8.44
N SER A 46 -8.06 12.03 -9.59
CA SER A 46 -8.79 13.23 -10.04
C SER A 46 -10.25 12.99 -10.38
N GLN A 47 -10.69 11.73 -10.49
CA GLN A 47 -12.08 11.34 -10.67
C GLN A 47 -12.87 11.24 -9.34
N VAL A 48 -12.22 11.29 -8.19
CA VAL A 48 -12.87 11.09 -6.88
C VAL A 48 -13.09 12.44 -6.19
N VAL A 49 -14.34 12.71 -5.82
CA VAL A 49 -14.75 13.91 -5.07
C VAL A 49 -15.02 13.51 -3.62
N TRP A 50 -14.14 13.92 -2.70
CA TRP A 50 -14.31 13.67 -1.26
C TRP A 50 -15.08 14.78 -0.56
N THR A 51 -14.88 16.03 -1.00
CA THR A 51 -15.45 17.20 -0.35
C THR A 51 -16.19 18.08 -1.35
N LYS A 52 -17.14 18.86 -0.83
CA LYS A 52 -17.82 19.89 -1.64
C LYS A 52 -16.94 21.12 -1.90
N LYS A 53 -15.77 21.23 -1.26
CA LYS A 53 -14.86 22.38 -1.42
C LYS A 53 -14.13 22.33 -2.76
N ASN A 54 -13.85 21.13 -3.26
CA ASN A 54 -13.27 20.91 -4.58
C ASN A 54 -14.15 19.95 -5.40
N PRO A 55 -15.29 20.43 -5.94
CA PRO A 55 -16.25 19.59 -6.66
C PRO A 55 -15.76 19.14 -8.04
N THR A 56 -14.71 19.78 -8.57
CA THR A 56 -14.16 19.52 -9.91
C THR A 56 -12.66 19.23 -9.84
N PRO A 57 -12.26 18.12 -9.19
CA PRO A 57 -10.86 17.76 -8.95
C PRO A 57 -9.99 17.65 -10.20
N TRP A 58 -10.57 17.34 -11.36
CA TRP A 58 -9.88 17.25 -12.64
C TRP A 58 -9.38 18.59 -13.20
N ASN A 59 -9.94 19.72 -12.76
CA ASN A 59 -9.52 21.05 -13.22
C ASN A 59 -8.13 21.47 -12.71
N THR A 60 -7.51 20.70 -11.81
CA THR A 60 -6.15 20.98 -11.32
C THR A 60 -5.06 20.36 -12.19
N ILE A 61 -5.42 19.49 -13.15
CA ILE A 61 -4.46 18.81 -14.02
C ILE A 61 -4.04 19.75 -15.14
N LYS A 62 -2.74 19.94 -15.31
CA LYS A 62 -2.19 20.73 -16.42
C LYS A 62 -1.91 19.85 -17.65
N GLN A 63 -1.80 20.47 -18.81
CA GLN A 63 -1.58 19.75 -20.07
C GLN A 63 -0.21 19.05 -20.13
N ASP A 64 0.79 19.55 -19.41
CA ASP A 64 2.15 19.00 -19.29
C ASP A 64 2.27 17.90 -18.24
N GLU A 65 1.18 17.56 -17.53
CA GLU A 65 1.17 16.63 -16.40
C GLU A 65 0.49 15.29 -16.74
N GLY A 66 1.17 14.20 -16.40
CA GLY A 66 0.64 12.84 -16.49
C GLY A 66 -0.09 12.42 -15.22
N THR A 67 -1.31 11.88 -15.37
CA THR A 67 -2.11 11.36 -14.24
C THR A 67 -1.89 9.87 -13.95
N LYS A 68 -1.32 9.15 -14.92
CA LYS A 68 -1.09 7.71 -14.85
C LYS A 68 0.13 7.40 -13.99
N LEU A 69 0.05 6.30 -13.24
CA LEU A 69 1.19 5.78 -12.46
C LEU A 69 2.38 5.41 -13.37
N VAL A 70 2.10 4.84 -14.54
CA VAL A 70 3.10 4.38 -15.50
C VAL A 70 2.68 4.80 -16.90
N THR A 71 3.61 5.41 -17.62
CA THR A 71 3.47 5.73 -19.03
C THR A 71 4.64 5.09 -19.78
N VAL A 72 4.34 4.31 -20.82
CA VAL A 72 5.37 3.61 -21.61
C VAL A 72 5.77 4.46 -22.82
N ASN A 73 4.78 4.93 -23.58
CA ASN A 73 5.03 5.63 -24.85
C ASN A 73 4.83 7.16 -24.75
N GLN A 74 4.01 7.63 -23.80
CA GLN A 74 3.73 9.06 -23.62
C GLN A 74 4.69 9.67 -22.59
N LYS A 75 5.35 10.76 -22.98
CA LYS A 75 6.23 11.53 -22.10
C LYS A 75 5.51 12.80 -21.67
N PHE A 76 5.31 12.93 -20.36
CA PHE A 76 4.88 14.16 -19.73
C PHE A 76 6.10 14.80 -19.06
N GLU A 77 6.12 16.12 -18.95
CA GLU A 77 7.20 16.81 -18.24
C GLU A 77 7.12 16.56 -16.73
N LYS A 78 5.90 16.36 -16.23
CA LYS A 78 5.60 16.24 -14.81
C LYS A 78 4.57 15.14 -14.52
N SER A 79 4.57 14.68 -13.28
CA SER A 79 3.53 13.81 -12.75
C SER A 79 2.55 14.64 -11.92
N TRP A 80 1.26 14.45 -12.13
CA TRP A 80 0.23 15.11 -11.35
C TRP A 80 0.11 14.49 -9.96
N SER A 81 -0.02 15.35 -8.93
CA SER A 81 -0.32 14.97 -7.56
C SER A 81 -1.49 15.80 -7.02
N ARG A 82 -2.27 15.23 -6.10
CA ARG A 82 -3.44 15.89 -5.51
C ARG A 82 -3.06 16.62 -4.23
N ASP A 83 -3.03 17.95 -4.28
CA ASP A 83 -2.68 18.80 -3.13
C ASP A 83 -3.90 19.15 -2.25
N THR A 84 -5.12 19.08 -2.79
CA THR A 84 -6.35 19.48 -2.10
C THR A 84 -7.45 18.41 -2.21
N LEU A 85 -8.21 18.20 -1.14
CA LEU A 85 -9.30 17.21 -1.06
C LEU A 85 -10.66 17.75 -1.48
#